data_AF-A0A4S4N327-F1
#
_entry.id   AF-A0A4S4N327-F1
#
_cell.length_a   1.000
_cell.length_b   1.000
_cell.length_c   1.000
_cell.angle_alpha   90.00
_cell.angle_beta   90.00
_cell.angle_gamma   90.00
#
_symmetry.space_group_name_H-M   'P 1'
#
loop_
_entity.id
_entity.type
_entity.pdbx_description
1 polymer ?
#
loop_
_entity_poly.entity_id
_entity_poly.type
_entity_poly.pdbx_seq_one_letter_code
_entity_poly.pdbx_strand_id
1 'polypeptide(L)'
;MSTSYQDAVSQQAPAYPPYPPVAGSSQLSTPDLSQVASSSTAGPSTQATQQPPSRQNAEDAQTDKTLAEFLLMLDDYEPLIPNEVTDYYLQRVGFECDDPRLKRLLSLAAQKFVSDIAADAYQHARIRTNAAGGRSRVNVTGPQSARDKTKTTLIMEDLSAALAEYGITARKPEFYM
;
A
#
# COMPACT_ATOMS: atom_id res chain seq x y z
N MET A 1 -60.42 27.48 -42.78
CA MET A 1 -59.12 27.65 -43.45
C MET A 1 -58.25 26.47 -43.05
N SER A 2 -58.02 25.59 -44.02
CA SER A 2 -57.25 24.36 -43.90
C SER A 2 -55.84 24.64 -44.39
N THR A 3 -54.81 24.24 -43.64
CA THR A 3 -53.50 23.88 -44.21
C THR A 3 -52.86 22.81 -43.35
N SER A 4 -52.96 21.59 -43.86
CA SER A 4 -52.08 20.46 -43.60
C SER A 4 -50.70 20.71 -44.22
N TYR A 5 -49.62 20.27 -43.56
CA TYR A 5 -48.33 20.01 -44.20
C TYR A 5 -47.76 18.71 -43.64
N GLN A 6 -47.31 17.86 -44.56
CA GLN A 6 -46.84 16.50 -44.37
C GLN A 6 -45.38 16.41 -44.85
N ASP A 7 -44.61 15.56 -44.16
CA ASP A 7 -43.35 14.86 -44.51
C ASP A 7 -42.24 15.53 -45.35
N ALA A 8 -41.00 15.50 -44.83
CA ALA A 8 -39.92 14.62 -45.33
C ALA A 8 -38.51 15.02 -44.83
N VAL A 9 -37.89 14.11 -44.06
CA VAL A 9 -36.48 13.63 -44.08
C VAL A 9 -35.32 14.60 -44.39
N SER A 10 -34.34 14.70 -43.47
CA SER A 10 -32.87 14.48 -43.65
C SER A 10 -32.10 14.97 -42.41
N GLN A 11 -31.89 14.15 -41.37
CA GLN A 11 -30.63 13.43 -41.06
C GLN A 11 -29.31 14.15 -41.39
N GLN A 12 -28.61 14.64 -40.35
CA GLN A 12 -27.15 14.51 -40.26
C GLN A 12 -26.68 14.62 -38.79
N ALA A 13 -26.28 13.50 -38.18
CA ALA A 13 -25.58 13.43 -36.89
C ALA A 13 -24.21 12.76 -37.12
N PRO A 14 -23.16 13.13 -36.36
CA PRO A 14 -21.80 12.70 -36.63
C PRO A 14 -21.59 11.21 -36.32
N ALA A 15 -20.87 10.54 -37.22
CA ALA A 15 -20.50 9.13 -37.10
C ALA A 15 -19.44 8.94 -36.00
N TYR A 16 -19.74 8.10 -35.00
CA TYR A 16 -18.75 7.54 -34.09
C TYR A 16 -18.36 6.12 -34.56
N PRO A 17 -17.08 5.72 -34.44
CA PRO A 17 -16.68 4.34 -34.71
C PRO A 17 -17.12 3.39 -33.57
N PRO A 18 -17.40 2.10 -33.86
CA PRO A 18 -17.85 1.14 -32.86
C PRO A 18 -16.70 0.56 -32.03
N TYR A 19 -16.94 0.39 -30.73
CA TYR A 19 -16.09 -0.37 -29.79
C TYR A 19 -16.38 -1.89 -29.87
N PRO A 20 -15.41 -2.76 -29.58
CA PRO A 20 -15.64 -4.21 -29.47
C PRO A 20 -16.32 -4.61 -28.14
N PRO A 21 -17.05 -5.74 -28.08
CA PRO A 21 -17.85 -6.13 -26.93
C PRO A 21 -17.03 -6.80 -25.82
N VAL A 22 -17.41 -6.49 -24.57
CA VAL A 22 -16.99 -7.17 -23.33
C VAL A 22 -17.91 -8.36 -23.09
N ALA A 23 -17.34 -9.56 -22.93
CA ALA A 23 -18.06 -10.75 -22.48
C ALA A 23 -17.71 -11.06 -21.01
N GLY A 24 -18.63 -10.77 -20.10
CA GLY A 24 -18.90 -11.59 -18.90
C GLY A 24 -20.13 -12.45 -19.22
N SER A 25 -20.47 -13.55 -18.54
CA SER A 25 -20.07 -14.10 -17.25
C SER A 25 -20.80 -15.45 -17.06
N SER A 26 -20.28 -16.31 -16.17
CA SER A 26 -21.01 -17.31 -15.36
C SER A 26 -21.43 -18.65 -16.00
N GLN A 27 -20.93 -19.79 -15.47
CA GLN A 27 -21.67 -20.63 -14.50
C GLN A 27 -20.98 -21.99 -14.21
N LEU A 28 -21.03 -22.32 -12.92
CA LEU A 28 -20.92 -23.60 -12.19
C LEU A 28 -21.29 -24.89 -12.95
N SER A 29 -20.53 -25.98 -12.74
CA SER A 29 -21.02 -27.33 -12.40
C SER A 29 -19.87 -28.33 -12.15
N THR A 30 -19.97 -29.10 -11.06
CA THR A 30 -19.18 -30.29 -10.67
C THR A 30 -19.43 -31.48 -11.59
N PRO A 31 -18.50 -32.47 -11.69
CA PRO A 31 -18.67 -33.77 -11.01
C PRO A 31 -17.33 -34.37 -10.48
N ASP A 32 -17.28 -34.99 -9.31
CA ASP A 32 -17.64 -36.37 -8.90
C ASP A 32 -16.55 -37.44 -9.16
N LEU A 33 -16.44 -38.32 -8.17
CA LEU A 33 -15.40 -39.27 -7.82
C LEU A 33 -15.47 -40.57 -8.66
N SER A 34 -14.31 -41.23 -8.73
CA SER A 34 -14.11 -42.69 -8.60
C SER A 34 -13.62 -43.50 -9.82
N GLN A 35 -12.44 -44.12 -9.59
CA GLN A 35 -11.93 -45.41 -10.08
C GLN A 35 -11.44 -45.51 -11.54
N VAL A 36 -10.38 -46.22 -11.94
CA VAL A 36 -9.22 -46.94 -11.35
C VAL A 36 -8.38 -47.38 -12.57
N ALA A 37 -7.05 -47.39 -12.46
CA ALA A 37 -6.16 -48.49 -12.88
C ALA A 37 -4.75 -48.01 -13.25
N SER A 38 -3.79 -48.71 -12.66
CA SER A 38 -2.37 -48.42 -12.54
C SER A 38 -1.55 -48.74 -13.79
N SER A 39 -0.44 -48.01 -14.00
CA SER A 39 0.83 -48.63 -14.39
C SER A 39 2.02 -47.77 -13.99
N SER A 40 2.92 -48.42 -13.26
CA SER A 40 4.18 -47.96 -12.68
C SER A 40 5.27 -47.74 -13.73
N THR A 41 6.16 -46.73 -13.55
CA THR A 41 7.64 -46.90 -13.62
C THR A 41 8.33 -45.71 -12.92
N ALA A 42 9.43 -46.01 -12.22
CA ALA A 42 10.15 -45.18 -11.26
C ALA A 42 11.16 -44.18 -11.85
N GLY A 43 11.48 -43.13 -11.07
CA GLY A 43 12.66 -42.26 -11.24
C GLY A 43 12.67 -41.09 -10.23
N PRO A 44 13.76 -40.84 -9.46
CA PRO A 44 13.75 -39.94 -8.30
C PRO A 44 14.25 -38.53 -8.66
N SER A 45 13.55 -37.49 -8.18
CA SER A 45 14.15 -36.17 -7.94
C SER A 45 13.42 -35.43 -6.84
N THR A 46 14.04 -35.45 -5.66
CA THR A 46 13.84 -34.51 -4.57
C THR A 46 14.28 -33.13 -5.02
N GLN A 47 13.33 -32.23 -5.30
CA GLN A 47 13.54 -30.79 -5.25
C GLN A 47 12.30 -30.14 -4.66
N ALA A 48 12.30 -30.04 -3.33
CA ALA A 48 11.43 -29.11 -2.62
C ALA A 48 11.95 -27.69 -2.91
N THR A 49 11.32 -27.01 -3.86
CA THR A 49 11.50 -25.58 -4.06
C THR A 49 10.85 -24.87 -2.88
N GLN A 50 11.63 -24.58 -1.84
CA GLN A 50 11.23 -23.65 -0.78
C GLN A 50 11.10 -22.26 -1.40
N GLN A 51 9.87 -21.91 -1.79
CA GLN A 51 9.49 -20.51 -1.98
C GLN A 51 9.72 -19.81 -0.65
N PRO A 52 10.46 -18.68 -0.60
CA PRO A 52 10.49 -17.86 0.60
C PRO A 52 9.04 -17.48 0.94
N PRO A 53 8.63 -17.55 2.21
CA PRO A 53 7.27 -17.22 2.59
C PRO A 53 6.94 -15.80 2.07
N SER A 54 5.79 -15.66 1.42
CA SER A 54 5.18 -14.36 1.16
C SER A 54 5.17 -13.58 2.48
N ARG A 55 5.59 -12.30 2.46
CA ARG A 55 5.70 -11.43 3.66
C ARG A 55 4.51 -11.59 4.61
N GLN A 56 3.30 -11.69 4.04
CA GLN A 56 2.05 -11.95 4.76
C GLN A 56 2.08 -13.19 5.66
N ASN A 57 2.58 -14.33 5.18
CA ASN A 57 2.56 -15.58 5.95
C ASN A 57 3.58 -15.58 7.10
N ALA A 58 4.67 -14.83 6.96
CA ALA A 58 5.63 -14.63 8.05
C ALA A 58 5.08 -13.65 9.10
N GLU A 59 4.37 -12.61 8.67
CA GLU A 59 3.68 -11.66 9.54
C GLU A 59 2.59 -12.36 10.36
N ASP A 60 1.78 -13.22 9.75
CA ASP A 60 0.73 -13.98 10.44
C ASP A 60 1.32 -14.97 11.47
N ALA A 61 2.38 -15.70 11.13
CA ALA A 61 3.02 -16.64 12.06
C ALA A 61 3.75 -15.95 13.24
N GLN A 62 4.10 -14.66 13.10
CA GLN A 62 4.70 -13.87 14.17
C GLN A 62 3.65 -13.33 15.16
N THR A 63 2.37 -13.28 14.75
CA THR A 63 1.26 -12.71 15.54
C THR A 63 0.78 -13.62 16.68
N ASP A 64 1.18 -14.90 16.68
CA ASP A 64 0.83 -15.87 17.72
C ASP A 64 1.69 -15.72 19.00
N LYS A 65 2.67 -14.80 19.01
CA LYS A 65 3.41 -14.48 20.23
C LYS A 65 2.49 -13.81 21.23
N THR A 66 2.39 -14.39 22.42
CA THR A 66 1.62 -13.77 23.50
C THR A 66 2.23 -12.42 23.89
N LEU A 67 1.40 -11.48 24.35
CA LEU A 67 1.89 -10.19 24.86
C LEU A 67 2.97 -10.36 25.95
N ALA A 68 2.81 -11.38 26.81
CA ALA A 68 3.78 -11.69 27.85
C ALA A 68 5.15 -12.10 27.27
N GLU A 69 5.16 -12.96 26.26
CA GLU A 69 6.39 -13.35 25.55
C GLU A 69 7.03 -12.14 24.84
N PHE A 70 6.21 -11.27 24.25
CA PHE A 70 6.71 -10.04 23.63
C PHE A 70 7.34 -9.07 24.64
N LEU A 71 6.71 -8.88 25.82
CA LEU A 71 7.28 -8.06 26.89
C LEU A 71 8.61 -8.61 27.40
N LEU A 72 8.78 -9.93 27.45
CA LEU A 72 10.07 -10.54 27.79
C LEU A 72 11.14 -10.26 26.73
N MET A 73 10.77 -10.25 25.43
CA MET A 73 11.72 -9.86 24.37
C MET A 73 12.17 -8.39 24.48
N LEU A 74 11.37 -7.53 25.11
CA LEU A 74 11.71 -6.12 25.31
C LEU A 74 12.70 -5.88 26.46
N ASP A 75 13.02 -6.88 27.28
CA ASP A 75 14.03 -6.75 28.34
C ASP A 75 15.45 -6.53 27.78
N ASP A 76 15.73 -7.04 26.58
CA ASP A 76 17.04 -6.92 25.93
C ASP A 76 17.05 -5.96 24.73
N TYR A 77 15.90 -5.36 24.40
CA TYR A 77 15.77 -4.47 23.24
C TYR A 77 15.97 -3.00 23.63
N GLU A 78 16.80 -2.29 22.86
CA GLU A 78 16.99 -0.85 22.99
C GLU A 78 16.33 -0.11 21.80
N PRO A 79 15.19 0.57 22.00
CA PRO A 79 14.50 1.28 20.94
C PRO A 79 15.28 2.50 20.44
N LEU A 80 15.00 2.95 19.21
CA LEU A 80 15.57 4.18 18.65
C LEU A 80 15.29 5.45 19.48
N ILE A 81 14.11 5.51 20.12
CA ILE A 81 13.70 6.58 21.04
C ILE A 81 14.28 6.25 22.42
N PRO A 82 15.18 7.10 22.97
CA PRO A 82 15.77 6.90 24.30
C PRO A 82 14.73 6.93 25.43
N ASN A 83 15.06 6.28 26.55
CA ASN A 83 14.15 6.18 27.70
C ASN A 83 13.78 7.54 28.28
N GLU A 84 14.70 8.49 28.29
CA GLU A 84 14.51 9.82 28.86
C GLU A 84 13.45 10.61 28.10
N VAL A 85 13.36 10.40 26.78
CA VAL A 85 12.33 11.03 25.95
C VAL A 85 10.96 10.45 26.28
N THR A 86 10.88 9.12 26.42
CA THR A 86 9.64 8.44 26.80
C THR A 86 9.18 8.86 28.19
N ASP A 87 10.10 8.94 29.16
CA ASP A 87 9.83 9.39 30.53
C ASP A 87 9.29 10.82 30.56
N TYR A 88 9.89 11.73 29.78
CA TYR A 88 9.39 13.10 29.65
C TYR A 88 7.93 13.15 29.17
N TYR A 89 7.58 12.39 28.13
CA TYR A 89 6.21 12.38 27.61
C TYR A 89 5.22 11.68 28.55
N LEU A 90 5.65 10.63 29.25
CA LEU A 90 4.86 9.94 30.27
C LEU A 90 4.53 10.87 31.45
N GLN A 91 5.54 11.58 31.97
CA GLN A 91 5.34 12.56 33.03
C GLN A 91 4.43 13.71 32.58
N ARG A 92 4.55 14.16 31.33
CA ARG A 92 3.71 15.21 30.76
C ARG A 92 2.22 14.83 30.72
N VAL A 93 1.90 13.55 30.53
CA VAL A 93 0.51 13.05 30.58
C VAL A 93 0.07 12.65 32.00
N GLY A 94 0.95 12.77 33.00
CA GLY A 94 0.67 12.41 34.39
C GLY A 94 0.72 10.91 34.67
N PHE A 95 1.45 10.15 33.87
CA PHE A 95 1.64 8.70 34.06
C PHE A 95 3.10 8.42 34.43
N GLU A 96 3.32 7.81 35.58
CA GLU A 96 4.64 7.34 36.00
C GLU A 96 4.68 5.82 35.90
N CYS A 97 5.75 5.28 35.33
CA CYS A 97 5.94 3.85 35.14
C CYS A 97 7.39 3.49 35.43
N ASP A 98 7.59 2.55 36.34
CA ASP A 98 8.93 2.08 36.70
C ASP A 98 9.36 0.85 35.89
N ASP A 99 8.43 0.18 35.20
CA ASP A 99 8.75 -1.00 34.39
C ASP A 99 9.43 -0.57 33.07
N PRO A 100 10.72 -0.87 32.87
CA PRO A 100 11.44 -0.49 31.66
C PRO A 100 10.86 -1.14 30.40
N ARG A 101 10.20 -2.31 30.51
CA ARG A 101 9.57 -2.99 29.38
C ARG A 101 8.39 -2.20 28.83
N LEU A 102 7.61 -1.56 29.71
CA LEU A 102 6.49 -0.73 29.31
C LEU A 102 6.96 0.55 28.60
N LYS A 103 8.04 1.16 29.10
CA LYS A 103 8.68 2.30 28.42
C LYS A 103 9.15 1.91 27.02
N ARG A 104 9.83 0.78 26.88
CA ARG A 104 10.32 0.25 25.59
C ARG A 104 9.20 -0.16 24.65
N LEU A 105 8.12 -0.75 25.18
CA LEU A 105 6.92 -1.08 24.42
C LEU A 105 6.32 0.19 23.79
N LEU A 106 6.14 1.23 24.60
CA LEU A 106 5.58 2.50 24.13
C LEU A 106 6.50 3.16 23.09
N SER A 107 7.82 3.17 23.33
CA SER A 107 8.81 3.66 22.37
C SER A 107 8.73 2.92 21.03
N LEU A 108 8.64 1.59 21.06
CA LEU A 108 8.57 0.76 19.87
C LEU A 108 7.25 0.94 19.12
N ALA A 109 6.13 1.06 19.84
CA ALA A 109 4.83 1.34 19.25
C ALA A 109 4.83 2.70 18.53
N ALA A 110 5.40 3.75 19.14
CA ALA A 110 5.54 5.06 18.52
C ALA A 110 6.44 5.02 17.28
N GLN A 111 7.56 4.28 17.34
CA GLN A 111 8.45 4.07 16.19
C GLN A 111 7.74 3.36 15.04
N LYS A 112 7.00 2.30 15.33
CA LYS A 112 6.20 1.60 14.33
C LYS A 112 5.18 2.56 13.70
N PHE A 113 4.43 3.28 14.53
CA PHE A 113 3.41 4.22 14.05
C PHE A 113 3.99 5.26 13.07
N VAL A 114 5.12 5.89 13.40
CA VAL A 114 5.78 6.85 12.51
C VAL A 114 6.34 6.16 11.25
N SER A 115 6.84 4.93 11.38
CA SER A 115 7.37 4.15 10.25
C SER A 115 6.28 3.79 9.25
N ASP A 116 5.09 3.42 9.73
CA ASP A 116 3.93 3.08 8.89
C ASP A 116 3.48 4.32 8.09
N ILE A 117 3.33 5.48 8.75
CA ILE A 117 3.02 6.76 8.07
C ILE A 117 4.10 7.14 7.05
N ALA A 118 5.38 6.96 7.39
CA ALA A 118 6.48 7.28 6.49
C ALA A 118 6.50 6.36 5.25
N ALA A 119 6.17 5.08 5.43
CA ALA A 119 6.06 4.12 4.34
C ALA A 119 4.92 4.50 3.38
N ASP A 120 3.76 4.88 3.91
CA ASP A 120 2.61 5.32 3.10
C ASP A 120 2.91 6.62 2.36
N ALA A 121 3.47 7.62 3.05
CA ALA A 121 3.88 8.88 2.43
C ALA A 121 4.96 8.68 1.35
N TYR A 122 5.87 7.72 1.54
CA TYR A 122 6.85 7.35 0.52
C TYR A 122 6.19 6.77 -0.74
N GLN A 123 5.11 5.98 -0.59
CA GLN A 123 4.37 5.48 -1.75
C GLN A 123 3.73 6.61 -2.54
N HIS A 124 3.07 7.56 -1.86
CA HIS A 124 2.49 8.76 -2.47
C HIS A 124 3.56 9.58 -3.21
N ALA A 125 4.71 9.84 -2.58
CA ALA A 125 5.82 10.58 -3.17
C ALA A 125 6.41 9.86 -4.41
N ARG A 126 6.50 8.53 -4.37
CA ARG A 126 7.02 7.70 -5.46
C ARG A 126 6.07 7.68 -6.66
N ILE A 127 4.77 7.51 -6.42
CA ILE A 127 3.75 7.51 -7.48
C ILE A 127 3.73 8.86 -8.18
N ARG A 128 3.75 9.97 -7.43
CA ARG A 128 3.79 11.32 -8.03
C ARG A 128 5.04 11.52 -8.88
N THR A 129 6.22 11.19 -8.36
CA THR A 129 7.50 11.37 -9.08
C THR A 129 7.54 10.53 -10.36
N ASN A 130 7.05 9.30 -10.31
CA ASN A 130 6.97 8.41 -11.48
C ASN A 130 5.91 8.86 -12.49
N ALA A 131 4.77 9.36 -12.03
CA ALA A 131 3.70 9.90 -12.89
C ALA A 131 4.13 11.18 -13.61
N ALA A 132 4.83 12.08 -12.92
CA ALA A 132 5.40 13.30 -13.49
C ALA A 132 6.50 12.98 -14.54
N GLY A 133 7.26 11.90 -14.35
CA GLY A 133 8.26 11.41 -15.30
C GLY A 133 7.70 10.90 -16.65
N GLY A 134 6.38 10.68 -16.75
CA GLY A 134 5.72 10.22 -17.96
C GLY A 134 5.57 11.28 -19.06
N ARG A 135 5.79 12.57 -18.78
CA ARG A 135 5.75 13.66 -19.78
C ARG A 135 7.14 14.15 -20.21
N SER A 136 8.18 13.85 -19.43
CA SER A 136 9.57 14.24 -19.69
C SER A 136 10.40 13.10 -20.31
N ARG A 137 9.81 12.36 -21.25
CA ARG A 137 10.50 11.32 -22.04
C ARG A 137 10.76 11.74 -23.48
N VAL A 138 10.25 12.90 -23.91
CA VAL A 138 10.40 13.37 -25.29
C VAL A 138 11.57 14.34 -25.48
N ASN A 139 12.11 14.98 -24.43
CA ASN A 139 13.04 16.10 -24.66
C ASN A 139 14.31 16.22 -23.79
N VAL A 140 14.73 15.20 -23.03
CA VAL A 140 16.01 15.29 -22.28
C VAL A 140 16.78 13.97 -22.28
N THR A 141 17.51 13.72 -23.35
CA THR A 141 18.57 12.70 -23.44
C THR A 141 19.89 13.30 -22.92
N GLY A 142 20.03 13.42 -21.61
CA GLY A 142 21.26 13.89 -20.97
C GLY A 142 21.58 13.09 -19.70
N PRO A 143 22.85 12.71 -19.45
CA PRO A 143 23.26 11.88 -18.30
C PRO A 143 22.96 12.50 -16.92
N GLN A 144 22.60 13.79 -16.84
CA GLN A 144 22.18 14.45 -15.62
C GLN A 144 20.71 14.16 -15.22
N SER A 145 19.82 13.90 -16.18
CA SER A 145 18.37 13.73 -15.91
C SER A 145 18.02 12.37 -15.26
N ALA A 146 18.93 11.40 -15.31
CA ALA A 146 18.71 10.08 -14.71
C ALA A 146 18.89 10.09 -13.17
N ARG A 147 19.77 10.93 -12.63
CA ARG A 147 20.03 10.98 -11.18
C ARG A 147 18.90 11.64 -10.40
N ASP A 148 18.30 12.70 -10.92
CA ASP A 148 17.24 13.42 -10.19
C ASP A 148 15.94 12.60 -10.08
N LYS A 149 15.68 11.71 -11.04
CA LYS A 149 14.55 10.76 -11.00
C LYS A 149 14.64 9.75 -9.84
N THR A 150 15.82 9.57 -9.25
CA THR A 150 16.02 8.64 -8.12
C THR A 150 15.85 9.28 -6.75
N LYS A 151 15.77 10.61 -6.66
CA LYS A 151 15.64 11.32 -5.38
C LYS A 151 14.18 11.61 -5.06
N THR A 152 13.53 10.69 -4.37
CA THR A 152 12.21 10.94 -3.77
C THR A 152 12.35 11.97 -2.64
N THR A 153 11.56 13.04 -2.70
CA THR A 153 11.48 14.07 -1.65
C THR A 153 10.12 14.00 -0.98
N LEU A 154 10.10 13.95 0.36
CA LEU A 154 8.86 14.01 1.13
C LEU A 154 8.33 15.45 1.14
N ILE A 155 7.14 15.68 0.62
CA ILE A 155 6.48 17.00 0.65
C ILE A 155 5.12 16.94 1.35
N MET A 156 4.56 18.12 1.62
CA MET A 156 3.31 18.25 2.36
C MET A 156 2.11 17.57 1.69
N GLU A 157 2.06 17.54 0.36
CA GLU A 157 1.01 16.85 -0.40
C GLU A 157 0.99 15.35 -0.06
N ASP A 158 2.13 14.66 -0.13
CA ASP A 158 2.24 13.22 0.16
C ASP A 158 1.90 12.91 1.61
N LEU A 159 2.41 13.73 2.52
CA LEU A 159 2.16 13.58 3.95
C LEU A 159 0.68 13.82 4.28
N SER A 160 0.05 14.83 3.67
CA SER A 160 -1.36 15.12 3.89
C SER A 160 -2.27 14.01 3.37
N ALA A 161 -1.91 13.38 2.24
CA ALA A 161 -2.63 12.23 1.70
C ALA A 161 -2.51 11.03 2.63
N ALA A 162 -1.29 10.69 3.07
CA ALA A 162 -1.07 9.59 4.01
C ALA A 162 -1.83 9.82 5.33
N LEU A 163 -1.72 11.01 5.94
CA LEU A 163 -2.39 11.34 7.20
C LEU A 163 -3.92 11.30 7.09
N ALA A 164 -4.49 11.64 5.93
CA ALA A 164 -5.93 11.59 5.70
C ALA A 164 -6.49 10.16 5.82
N GLU A 165 -5.71 9.14 5.45
CA GLU A 165 -6.09 7.73 5.60
C GLU A 165 -6.19 7.32 7.08
N TYR A 166 -5.40 7.96 7.96
CA TYR A 166 -5.47 7.81 9.41
C TYR A 166 -6.48 8.76 10.09
N GLY A 167 -7.24 9.54 9.31
CA GLY A 167 -8.22 10.51 9.83
C GLY A 167 -7.62 11.82 10.35
N ILE A 168 -6.34 12.09 10.08
CA ILE A 168 -5.63 13.29 10.53
C ILE A 168 -5.66 14.35 9.42
N THR A 169 -6.20 15.53 9.72
CA THR A 169 -6.28 16.65 8.76
C THR A 169 -5.09 17.59 8.91
N ALA A 170 -4.12 17.52 7.99
CA ALA A 170 -2.99 18.45 7.92
C ALA A 170 -3.19 19.46 6.78
N ARG A 171 -3.72 20.65 7.09
CA ARG A 171 -3.88 21.74 6.10
C ARG A 171 -2.75 22.76 6.26
N LYS A 172 -1.85 22.82 5.28
CA LYS A 172 -0.89 23.92 5.15
C LYS A 172 -1.35 24.83 4.00
N PRO A 173 -1.74 26.09 4.26
CA PRO A 173 -2.01 27.04 3.19
C PRO A 173 -0.72 27.36 2.44
N GLU A 174 -0.80 27.49 1.11
CA GLU A 174 0.37 27.81 0.28
C GLU A 174 0.82 29.26 0.46
N PHE A 175 -0.11 30.15 0.81
CA PHE A 175 0.15 31.56 1.09
C PHE A 175 -0.83 32.07 2.15
N TYR A 176 -0.42 33.10 2.89
CA TYR A 176 -1.30 33.89 3.76
C TYR A 176 -1.77 35.11 2.95
N MET A 177 -3.08 35.35 2.88
CA MET A 177 -3.68 36.61 2.43
C MET A 177 -4.12 37.43 3.63
#